data_AF-G5H6R7-F1
#
_entry.id   AF-G5H6R7-F1
#
_cell.length_a   1.000
_cell.length_b   1.000
_cell.length_c   1.000
_cell.angle_alpha   90.00
_cell.angle_beta   90.00
_cell.angle_gamma   90.00
#
_symmetry.space_group_name_H-M   'P 1'
#
loop_
_entity.id
_entity.type
_entity.pdbx_description
1 polymer ?
#
loop_
_entity_poly.entity_id
_entity_poly.type
_entity_poly.pdbx_seq_one_letter_code
_entity_poly.pdbx_strand_id
1 'polypeptide(L)'
;METICLMRDIYRAIQTFEADFQKVHRVCMNEAMLLCSLSGGKRSAAEIAAINAMSPSHTSKVIRSVEEKGFVKRVLGEQDKRKMYFELTAAGKKCLAGMKCGSVAVPEILLPVFRARCDDRE
;
A
#
# COMPACT_ATOMS: atom_id res chain seq x y z
N MET A 1 -18.72 1.39 27.05
CA MET A 1 -17.42 0.71 27.22
C MET A 1 -17.12 -0.27 26.08
N GLU A 2 -18.13 -0.82 25.42
CA GLU A 2 -17.98 -1.79 24.31
C GLU A 2 -17.29 -1.22 23.06
N THR A 3 -17.58 0.03 22.66
CA THR A 3 -17.01 0.63 21.44
C THR A 3 -15.49 0.76 21.48
N ILE A 4 -14.93 1.22 22.60
CA ILE A 4 -13.47 1.40 22.75
C ILE A 4 -12.76 0.04 22.82
N CYS A 5 -13.36 -0.96 23.47
CA CYS A 5 -12.84 -2.32 23.47
C CYS A 5 -12.84 -2.92 22.06
N LEU A 6 -13.93 -2.77 21.31
CA LEU A 6 -14.03 -3.24 19.93
C LEU A 6 -12.97 -2.56 19.05
N MET A 7 -12.80 -1.24 19.17
CA MET A 7 -11.77 -0.52 18.42
C MET A 7 -10.36 -1.05 18.74
N ARG A 8 -10.04 -1.31 20.02
CA ARG A 8 -8.76 -1.90 20.41
C ARG A 8 -8.55 -3.27 19.74
N ASP A 9 -9.58 -4.10 19.68
CA ASP A 9 -9.48 -5.44 19.09
C ASP A 9 -9.29 -5.34 17.56
N ILE A 10 -9.94 -4.37 16.90
CA ILE A 10 -9.68 -4.03 15.49
C ILE A 10 -8.23 -3.56 15.29
N TYR A 11 -7.71 -2.67 16.13
CA TYR A 11 -6.31 -2.22 16.03
C TYR A 11 -5.32 -3.38 16.17
N ARG A 12 -5.56 -4.31 17.09
CA ARG A 12 -4.72 -5.52 17.26
C ARG A 12 -4.78 -6.45 16.05
N ALA A 13 -5.97 -6.62 15.48
CA ALA A 13 -6.14 -7.39 14.26
C ALA A 13 -5.37 -6.75 13.08
N ILE A 14 -5.47 -5.44 12.91
CA ILE A 14 -4.69 -4.70 11.89
C ILE A 14 -3.20 -4.91 12.11
N GLN A 15 -2.69 -4.74 13.33
CA GLN A 15 -1.26 -4.95 13.64
C GLN A 15 -0.80 -6.38 13.33
N THR A 16 -1.63 -7.39 13.61
CA THR A 16 -1.34 -8.79 13.30
C THR A 16 -1.26 -8.99 11.79
N PHE A 17 -2.24 -8.47 11.06
CA PHE A 17 -2.25 -8.54 9.60
C PHE A 17 -1.03 -7.83 8.98
N GLU A 18 -0.69 -6.63 9.46
CA GLU A 18 0.48 -5.87 9.00
C GLU A 18 1.79 -6.64 9.21
N ALA A 19 1.95 -7.26 10.39
CA ALA A 19 3.14 -8.04 10.71
C ALA A 19 3.30 -9.25 9.78
N ASP A 20 2.22 -9.99 9.53
CA ASP A 20 2.27 -11.16 8.64
C ASP A 20 2.40 -10.76 7.17
N PHE A 21 1.74 -9.68 6.77
CA PHE A 21 1.89 -9.09 5.43
C PHE A 21 3.34 -8.70 5.15
N GLN A 22 4.01 -8.07 6.12
CA GLN A 22 5.42 -7.70 5.99
C GLN A 22 6.35 -8.92 5.91
N LYS A 23 6.06 -10.01 6.64
CA LYS A 23 6.83 -11.26 6.54
C LYS A 23 6.70 -11.89 5.15
N VAL A 24 5.49 -11.93 4.61
CA VAL A 24 5.19 -12.57 3.31
C VAL A 24 5.73 -11.74 2.15
N HIS A 25 5.40 -10.44 2.10
CA HIS A 25 5.66 -9.60 0.93
C HIS A 25 6.94 -8.74 1.04
N ARG A 26 7.61 -8.75 2.19
CA ARG A 26 8.83 -7.95 2.47
C ARG A 26 8.65 -6.44 2.28
N VAL A 27 7.40 -5.99 2.36
CA VAL A 27 6.99 -4.58 2.33
C VAL A 27 6.06 -4.28 3.49
N CYS A 28 6.13 -3.07 4.05
CA CYS A 28 5.17 -2.64 5.04
C CYS A 28 3.87 -2.15 4.37
N MET A 29 2.83 -1.91 5.18
CA MET A 29 1.52 -1.53 4.67
C MET A 29 1.54 -0.24 3.86
N ASN A 30 2.24 0.80 4.34
CA ASN A 30 2.34 2.07 3.63
C ASN A 30 3.06 1.95 2.29
N GLU A 31 4.08 1.09 2.20
CA GLU A 31 4.76 0.80 0.93
C GLU A 31 3.81 0.10 -0.04
N ALA A 32 3.07 -0.91 0.42
CA ALA A 32 2.09 -1.62 -0.40
C ALA A 32 0.96 -0.71 -0.89
N MET A 33 0.42 0.14 -0.02
CA MET A 33 -0.61 1.12 -0.38
C MET A 33 -0.08 2.13 -1.41
N LEU A 34 1.17 2.58 -1.28
CA LEU A 34 1.82 3.43 -2.29
C LEU A 34 1.97 2.69 -3.62
N LEU A 35 2.42 1.44 -3.63
CA LEU A 35 2.50 0.66 -4.87
C LEU A 35 1.11 0.51 -5.52
N CYS A 36 0.08 0.26 -4.71
CA CYS A 36 -1.29 0.18 -5.16
C CYS A 36 -1.79 1.49 -5.79
N SER A 37 -1.47 2.66 -5.22
CA SER A 37 -1.88 3.96 -5.79
C SER A 37 -1.23 4.27 -7.16
N LEU A 38 -0.11 3.62 -7.47
CA LEU A 38 0.58 3.71 -8.76
C LEU A 38 0.11 2.67 -9.79
N SER A 39 -0.77 1.74 -9.41
CA SER A 39 -1.31 0.71 -10.34
C SER A 39 -2.08 1.32 -11.51
N GLY A 40 -2.73 2.47 -11.29
CA GLY A 40 -3.47 3.23 -12.29
C GLY A 40 -2.62 4.19 -13.14
N GLY A 41 -1.28 4.18 -12.98
CA GLY A 41 -0.36 5.03 -13.75
C GLY A 41 0.52 5.93 -12.88
N LYS A 42 1.28 6.81 -13.54
CA LYS A 42 2.25 7.69 -12.88
C LYS A 42 1.57 8.76 -12.03
N ARG A 43 2.11 9.06 -10.85
CA ARG A 43 1.57 10.06 -9.90
C ARG A 43 2.65 10.97 -9.34
N SER A 44 2.30 12.20 -9.01
CA SER A 44 3.17 13.11 -8.27
C SER A 44 3.21 12.75 -6.77
N ALA A 45 4.22 13.24 -6.04
CA ALA A 45 4.30 13.04 -4.59
C ALA A 45 3.08 13.59 -3.84
N ALA A 46 2.50 14.69 -4.31
CA ALA A 46 1.31 15.30 -3.71
C ALA A 46 0.07 14.40 -3.87
N GLU A 47 -0.13 13.81 -5.06
CA GLU A 47 -1.20 12.84 -5.29
C GLU A 47 -1.02 11.58 -4.46
N ILE A 48 0.22 11.07 -4.34
CA ILE A 48 0.52 9.91 -3.49
C ILE A 48 0.18 10.22 -2.03
N ALA A 49 0.57 11.40 -1.52
CA ALA A 49 0.27 11.81 -0.16
C ALA A 49 -1.24 11.87 0.10
N ALA A 50 -2.01 12.48 -0.82
CA ALA A 50 -3.45 12.61 -0.73
C ALA A 50 -4.17 11.26 -0.74
N ILE A 51 -3.83 10.36 -1.67
CA ILE A 51 -4.47 9.03 -1.79
C ILE A 51 -4.23 8.17 -0.54
N ASN A 52 -3.03 8.24 0.03
CA ASN A 52 -2.64 7.39 1.16
C ASN A 52 -2.83 8.06 2.53
N ALA A 53 -3.46 9.24 2.58
CA ALA A 53 -3.63 10.04 3.79
C ALA A 53 -2.33 10.24 4.60
N MET A 54 -1.21 10.39 3.90
CA MET A 54 0.12 10.56 4.50
C MET A 54 0.52 12.04 4.52
N SER A 55 1.27 12.46 5.54
CA SER A 55 1.92 13.76 5.51
C SER A 55 2.98 13.82 4.39
N PRO A 56 3.35 15.01 3.89
CA PRO A 56 4.41 15.13 2.87
C PRO A 56 5.74 14.52 3.32
N SER A 57 6.12 14.70 4.60
CA SER A 57 7.37 14.17 5.14
C SER A 57 7.36 12.64 5.24
N HIS A 58 6.23 12.03 5.62
CA HIS A 58 6.09 10.59 5.63
C HIS A 58 6.07 10.03 4.21
N THR A 59 5.34 10.68 3.29
CA THR A 59 5.27 10.31 1.88
C THR A 59 6.66 10.26 1.25
N SER A 60 7.48 11.29 1.46
CA SER A 60 8.87 11.31 0.95
C SER A 60 9.72 10.15 1.49
N LYS A 61 9.55 9.76 2.75
CA LYS A 61 10.25 8.60 3.33
C LYS A 61 9.81 7.29 2.69
N VAL A 62 8.50 7.10 2.50
CA VAL A 62 7.95 5.87 1.90
C VAL A 62 8.35 5.77 0.42
N ILE A 63 8.26 6.87 -0.35
CA ILE A 63 8.74 6.94 -1.73
C ILE A 63 10.21 6.49 -1.80
N ARG A 64 11.06 7.08 -0.97
CA ARG A 64 12.49 6.73 -0.94
C ARG A 64 12.69 5.24 -0.63
N SER A 65 11.96 4.69 0.33
CA SER A 65 12.05 3.26 0.68
C SER A 65 11.70 2.35 -0.50
N VAL A 66 10.61 2.63 -1.22
CA VAL A 66 10.20 1.81 -2.38
C VAL A 66 11.09 2.00 -3.61
N GLU A 67 11.74 3.16 -3.74
CA GLU A 67 12.80 3.39 -4.74
C GLU A 67 14.07 2.60 -4.41
N GLU A 68 14.52 2.61 -3.15
CA GLU A 68 15.66 1.82 -2.68
C GLU A 68 15.42 0.31 -2.84
N LYS A 69 14.17 -0.15 -2.71
CA LYS A 69 13.75 -1.52 -3.02
C LYS A 69 13.59 -1.81 -4.53
N GLY A 70 13.75 -0.80 -5.39
CA GLY A 70 13.65 -0.93 -6.85
C GLY A 70 12.22 -1.12 -7.37
N PHE A 71 11.19 -0.84 -6.58
CA PHE A 71 9.79 -1.01 -6.97
C PHE A 71 9.21 0.20 -7.71
N VAL A 72 9.77 1.38 -7.47
CA VAL A 72 9.33 2.65 -8.06
C VAL A 72 10.52 3.37 -8.69
N LYS A 73 10.27 4.10 -9.76
CA LYS A 73 11.23 5.02 -10.38
C LYS A 73 10.62 6.39 -10.61
N ARG A 74 11.48 7.40 -10.66
CA ARG A 74 11.13 8.78 -11.02
C ARG A 74 11.06 8.96 -12.52
N VAL A 75 10.10 9.77 -12.95
CA VAL A 75 9.87 10.14 -14.35
C VAL A 75 9.60 11.64 -14.40
N LEU A 76 10.20 12.34 -15.37
CA LEU A 76 9.91 13.75 -15.59
C LEU A 76 8.56 13.90 -16.29
N GLY A 77 7.85 14.98 -15.99
CA GLY A 77 6.61 15.33 -16.68
C GLY A 77 6.85 15.59 -18.17
N GLU A 78 5.92 15.13 -19.01
CA GLU A 78 5.99 15.33 -20.47
C GLU A 78 5.69 16.78 -20.86
N GLN A 79 4.67 17.38 -20.25
CA GLN A 79 4.25 18.76 -20.51
C GLN A 79 5.06 19.78 -19.69
N ASP A 80 5.41 19.45 -18.45
CA ASP A 80 6.29 20.26 -17.60
C ASP A 80 7.40 19.37 -17.03
N LYS A 81 8.60 19.45 -17.61
CA LYS A 81 9.77 18.67 -17.19
C LYS A 81 10.26 19.02 -15.79
N ARG A 82 9.77 20.10 -15.17
CA ARG A 82 10.07 20.43 -13.76
C ARG A 82 9.24 19.60 -12.79
N LYS A 83 8.13 19.01 -13.25
CA LYS A 83 7.30 18.14 -12.43
C LYS A 83 7.88 16.74 -12.40
N MET A 84 7.96 16.20 -11.19
CA MET A 84 8.41 14.84 -10.94
C MET A 84 7.20 13.94 -10.70
N TYR A 85 7.18 12.82 -11.39
CA TYR A 85 6.21 11.74 -11.24
C TYR A 85 6.93 10.45 -10.83
N PHE A 86 6.16 9.52 -10.29
CA PHE A 86 6.61 8.21 -9.87
C PHE A 86 5.78 7.15 -10.59
N GLU A 87 6.42 6.08 -11.03
CA GLU A 87 5.74 4.94 -11.66
C GLU A 87 6.33 3.61 -11.20
N LEU A 88 5.52 2.56 -11.25
CA LEU A 88 5.96 1.20 -10.92
C LEU A 88 6.98 0.70 -11.93
N THR A 89 8.07 0.12 -11.42
CA THR A 89 8.98 -0.70 -12.22
C THR A 89 8.35 -2.06 -12.52
N ALA A 90 9.00 -2.88 -13.36
CA ALA A 90 8.57 -4.26 -13.58
C ALA A 90 8.58 -5.08 -12.26
N ALA A 91 9.60 -4.86 -11.41
CA ALA A 91 9.68 -5.48 -10.09
C ALA A 91 8.54 -5.00 -9.17
N GLY A 92 8.22 -3.71 -9.18
CA GLY A 92 7.09 -3.15 -8.42
C GLY A 92 5.75 -3.74 -8.85
N LYS A 93 5.51 -3.88 -10.15
CA LYS A 93 4.30 -4.53 -10.70
C LYS A 93 4.20 -6.00 -10.27
N LYS A 94 5.31 -6.75 -10.33
CA LYS A 94 5.35 -8.15 -9.90
C LYS A 94 5.09 -8.29 -8.40
N CYS A 95 5.69 -7.41 -7.59
CA CYS A 95 5.47 -7.36 -6.14
C CYS A 95 3.98 -7.11 -5.84
N LEU A 96 3.38 -6.09 -6.46
CA LEU A 96 1.97 -5.75 -6.28
C LEU A 96 1.03 -6.89 -6.73
N ALA A 97 1.33 -7.57 -7.83
CA ALA A 97 0.53 -8.71 -8.30
C ALA A 97 0.53 -9.90 -7.30
N GLY A 98 1.56 -10.01 -6.46
CA GLY A 98 1.61 -11.00 -5.38
C GLY A 98 0.69 -10.67 -4.19
N MET A 99 0.32 -9.40 -4.02
CA MET A 99 -0.51 -8.90 -2.91
C MET A 99 -2.00 -9.11 -3.20
N LYS A 100 -2.40 -10.36 -3.42
CA LYS A 100 -3.79 -10.74 -3.69
C LYS A 100 -4.51 -11.23 -2.43
N CYS A 101 -5.84 -11.32 -2.52
CA CYS A 101 -6.65 -11.97 -1.50
C CYS A 101 -6.14 -13.38 -1.19
N GLY A 102 -6.14 -13.75 0.10
CA GLY A 102 -5.60 -15.03 0.57
C GLY A 102 -4.08 -15.13 0.63
N SER A 103 -3.32 -14.11 0.19
CA SER A 103 -1.85 -14.11 0.33
C SER A 103 -1.36 -14.03 1.78
N VAL A 104 -2.22 -13.55 2.68
CA VAL A 104 -1.98 -13.43 4.12
C VAL A 104 -3.26 -13.82 4.84
N ALA A 105 -3.14 -14.51 5.98
CA ALA A 105 -4.29 -14.84 6.81
C ALA A 105 -4.96 -13.55 7.33
N VAL A 106 -6.28 -13.46 7.14
CA VAL A 106 -7.07 -12.33 7.61
C VAL A 106 -7.60 -12.66 9.01
N PRO A 107 -7.33 -11.83 10.03
CA PRO A 107 -7.89 -12.04 11.37
C PRO A 107 -9.42 -12.08 11.36
N GLU A 108 -10.01 -12.91 12.24
CA GLU A 108 -11.44 -13.22 12.23
C GLU A 108 -12.35 -11.99 12.22
N ILE A 109 -12.04 -10.99 13.05
CA ILE A 109 -12.82 -9.74 13.15
C ILE A 109 -12.82 -8.91 11.85
N LEU A 110 -11.83 -9.10 10.98
CA LEU A 110 -11.72 -8.41 9.69
C LEU A 110 -12.29 -9.22 8.52
N LEU A 111 -12.59 -10.52 8.71
CA LEU A 111 -13.11 -11.40 7.65
C LEU A 111 -14.35 -10.83 6.93
N PRO A 112 -15.36 -10.27 7.62
CA PRO A 112 -16.54 -9.73 6.95
C PRO A 112 -16.21 -8.61 5.96
N VAL A 113 -15.16 -7.83 6.23
CA VAL A 113 -14.71 -6.74 5.34
C VAL A 113 -14.01 -7.29 4.09
N PHE A 114 -13.27 -8.39 4.23
CA PHE A 114 -12.53 -9.00 3.13
C PHE A 114 -13.42 -9.82 2.20
N ARG A 115 -14.34 -10.63 2.73
CA ARG A 115 -15.23 -11.51 1.94
C ARG A 115 -16.00 -10.74 0.86
N ALA A 116 -16.53 -9.57 1.21
CA ALA A 116 -17.28 -8.71 0.30
C ALA A 116 -16.49 -8.18 -0.92
N ARG A 117 -15.17 -8.37 -0.99
CA ARG A 117 -14.32 -7.88 -2.09
C ARG A 117 -13.29 -8.88 -2.61
N CYS A 118 -13.09 -9.97 -1.88
CA CYS A 118 -12.12 -11.01 -2.20
C CYS A 118 -12.77 -12.26 -2.81
N ASP A 119 -14.04 -12.51 -2.55
CA ASP A 119 -14.73 -13.71 -3.03
C ASP A 119 -15.30 -13.54 -4.47
N ASP A 120 -15.38 -12.31 -4.98
CA ASP A 120 -15.88 -11.99 -6.35
C ASP A 120 -14.78 -12.00 -7.45
N ARG A 121 -13.60 -12.58 -7.18
CA ARG A 121 -12.48 -12.63 -8.14
C ARG A 121 -11.92 -14.05 -8.33
N GLU A 122 -12.81 -15.02 -8.44
CA GLU A 122 -12.50 -16.35 -9.01
C GLU A 122 -12.80 -16.38 -10.51
#